data_AF-A0AAV0KID7-F1
#
_entry.id   AF-A0AAV0KID7-F1
#
_cell.length_a   1.000
_cell.length_b   1.000
_cell.length_c   1.000
_cell.angle_alpha   90.00
_cell.angle_beta   90.00
_cell.angle_gamma   90.00
#
_symmetry.space_group_name_H-M   'P 1'
#
loop_
_entity.id
_entity.type
_entity.pdbx_description
1 polymer ?
#
loop_
_entity_poly.entity_id
_entity_poly.type
_entity_poly.pdbx_seq_one_letter_code
_entity_poly.pdbx_strand_id
1 'polypeptide(L)'
;MLESVPADLDVCDNLIIIVNLQFDSEDTISLVIYGSGALLALWLTSAVVSAVDSIPLFPKLMEVVGLGYTFWFTTRYLLFKKNREELVAKIEELKQQVLGTKDD
;
A
#
# COMPACT_ATOMS: atom_id res chain seq x y z
N MET A 1 52.44 7.14 -22.01
CA MET A 1 52.16 7.90 -20.77
C MET A 1 51.25 9.05 -21.12
N LEU A 2 49.95 8.91 -20.90
CA LEU A 2 49.02 10.02 -20.74
C LEU A 2 48.03 9.56 -19.67
N GLU A 3 48.36 9.88 -18.43
CA GLU A 3 47.45 9.81 -17.29
C GLU A 3 47.00 11.24 -17.02
N SER A 4 45.69 11.51 -17.12
CA SER A 4 44.94 12.32 -16.16
C SER A 4 43.57 12.78 -16.68
N VAL A 5 42.63 12.76 -15.73
CA VAL A 5 41.33 13.44 -15.63
C VAL A 5 40.10 12.66 -16.16
N PRO A 6 39.34 11.99 -15.26
CA PRO A 6 38.06 11.37 -15.61
C PRO A 6 36.96 12.45 -15.67
N ALA A 7 36.64 12.93 -16.87
CA ALA A 7 35.52 13.87 -17.11
C ALA A 7 34.12 13.21 -17.04
N ASP A 8 34.07 11.92 -16.69
CA ASP A 8 32.86 11.09 -16.62
C ASP A 8 32.38 10.88 -15.17
N LEU A 9 33.26 11.04 -14.18
CA LEU A 9 32.94 10.72 -12.78
C LEU A 9 32.26 11.89 -12.04
N ASP A 10 32.54 13.15 -12.40
CA ASP A 10 32.04 14.33 -11.66
C ASP A 10 30.58 14.72 -12.00
N VAL A 11 30.12 14.48 -13.24
CA VAL A 11 28.77 14.88 -13.69
C VAL A 11 27.69 14.02 -13.03
N CYS A 12 27.91 12.70 -12.94
CA CYS A 12 27.00 11.78 -12.27
C CYS A 12 26.99 12.01 -10.75
N ASP A 13 28.14 12.26 -10.14
CA ASP A 13 28.23 12.64 -8.72
C ASP A 13 27.49 13.96 -8.45
N ASN A 14 27.64 14.97 -9.31
CA ASN A 14 26.94 16.25 -9.17
C ASN A 14 25.41 16.11 -9.34
N LEU A 15 24.96 15.30 -10.30
CA LEU A 15 23.54 14.97 -10.49
C LEU A 15 22.95 14.26 -9.27
N ILE A 16 23.67 13.28 -8.70
CA ILE A 16 23.26 12.58 -7.50
C ILE A 16 23.19 13.55 -6.32
N ILE A 17 24.15 14.47 -6.18
CA ILE A 17 24.15 15.49 -5.12
C ILE A 17 22.95 16.44 -5.28
N ILE A 18 22.63 16.91 -6.50
CA ILE A 18 21.47 17.77 -6.78
C ILE A 18 20.15 17.07 -6.44
N VAL A 19 20.02 15.79 -6.82
CA VAL A 19 18.86 14.97 -6.48
C VAL A 19 18.80 14.83 -4.96
N ASN A 20 19.84 14.33 -4.31
CA ASN A 20 19.87 14.04 -2.88
C ASN A 20 19.62 15.28 -2.00
N LEU A 21 20.12 16.46 -2.39
CA LEU A 21 19.86 17.74 -1.70
C LEU A 21 18.39 18.18 -1.80
N GLN A 22 17.67 17.82 -2.87
CA GLN A 22 16.25 18.14 -3.00
C GLN A 22 15.35 17.24 -2.13
N PHE A 23 15.88 16.08 -1.70
CA PHE A 23 15.13 15.11 -0.90
C PHE A 23 15.39 15.18 0.62
N ASP A 24 16.27 16.07 1.10
CA ASP A 24 16.66 16.20 2.52
C ASP A 24 15.76 17.15 3.32
N SER A 25 14.44 16.96 3.29
CA SER A 25 13.54 17.72 4.15
C SER A 25 12.30 16.90 4.50
N GLU A 26 11.80 17.05 5.72
CA GLU A 26 10.52 16.47 6.17
C GLU A 26 9.35 16.81 5.19
N ASP A 27 9.49 17.90 4.45
CA ASP A 27 8.59 18.34 3.38
C ASP A 27 8.69 17.50 2.10
N THR A 28 9.84 16.87 1.83
CA THR A 28 10.05 15.98 0.69
C THR A 28 9.20 14.72 0.80
N ILE A 29 9.04 14.14 1.99
CA ILE A 29 8.15 12.98 2.17
C ILE A 29 6.71 13.40 1.82
N SER A 30 6.27 14.57 2.28
CA SER A 30 4.97 15.13 1.95
C SER A 30 4.83 15.46 0.46
N LEU A 31 5.88 15.99 -0.16
CA LEU A 31 5.93 16.32 -1.60
C LEU A 31 5.99 15.08 -2.48
N VAL A 32 6.65 14.01 -2.05
CA VAL A 32 6.71 12.72 -2.74
C VAL A 32 5.38 12.00 -2.61
N ILE A 33 4.75 12.03 -1.43
CA ILE A 33 3.40 11.49 -1.25
C ILE A 33 2.38 12.29 -2.06
N TYR A 34 2.47 13.62 -2.07
CA TYR A 34 1.58 14.45 -2.87
C TYR A 34 1.85 14.30 -4.37
N GLY A 35 3.12 14.25 -4.78
CA GLY A 35 3.54 14.09 -6.17
C GLY A 35 3.16 12.72 -6.72
N SER A 36 3.44 11.65 -5.98
CA SER A 36 2.99 10.29 -6.34
C SER A 36 1.47 10.16 -6.24
N GLY A 37 0.83 10.77 -5.25
CA GLY A 37 -0.61 10.81 -5.09
C GLY A 37 -1.30 11.51 -6.26
N ALA A 38 -0.74 12.62 -6.75
CA ALA A 38 -1.22 13.33 -7.93
C ALA A 38 -1.06 12.49 -9.20
N LEU A 39 0.07 11.80 -9.37
CA LEU A 39 0.30 10.88 -10.50
C LEU A 39 -0.66 9.68 -10.47
N LEU A 40 -0.87 9.08 -9.29
CA LEU A 40 -1.81 7.97 -9.10
C LEU A 40 -3.26 8.42 -9.31
N ALA A 41 -3.63 9.61 -8.83
CA ALA A 41 -4.95 10.20 -9.04
C ALA A 41 -5.19 10.47 -10.52
N LEU A 42 -4.19 10.98 -11.25
CA LEU A 42 -4.27 11.18 -12.69
C LEU A 42 -4.41 9.84 -13.42
N TRP A 43 -3.64 8.82 -13.03
CA TRP A 43 -3.72 7.47 -13.61
C TRP A 43 -5.07 6.79 -13.34
N LEU A 44 -5.58 6.87 -12.11
CA LEU A 44 -6.90 6.36 -11.73
C LEU A 44 -8.02 7.10 -12.47
N THR A 45 -7.94 8.42 -12.54
CA THR A 45 -8.92 9.23 -13.29
C THR A 45 -8.87 8.87 -14.78
N SER A 46 -7.68 8.68 -15.34
CA SER A 46 -7.50 8.23 -16.72
C SER A 46 -8.10 6.84 -16.94
N ALA A 47 -7.88 5.90 -16.01
CA ALA A 47 -8.46 4.56 -16.06
C ALA A 47 -10.00 4.59 -15.96
N VAL A 48 -10.58 5.47 -15.12
CA VAL A 48 -12.03 5.64 -14.98
C VAL A 48 -12.66 6.28 -16.21
N VAL A 49 -12.03 7.32 -16.77
CA VAL A 49 -12.49 7.96 -18.02
C VAL A 49 -12.40 6.99 -19.18
N SER A 50 -11.32 6.20 -19.26
CA SER A 50 -11.17 5.12 -20.25
C SER A 50 -12.22 4.02 -20.09
N ALA A 51 -12.61 3.71 -18.84
CA ALA A 51 -13.66 2.75 -18.53
C ALA A 51 -15.07 3.25 -18.80
N VAL A 52 -15.31 4.56 -18.73
CA VAL A 52 -16.60 5.16 -19.11
C VAL A 52 -16.82 5.11 -20.61
N ASP A 53 -15.78 5.39 -21.39
CA ASP A 53 -15.84 5.28 -22.85
C ASP A 53 -15.97 3.80 -23.29
N SER A 54 -15.49 2.88 -22.44
CA SER A 54 -15.59 1.43 -22.60
C SER A 54 -16.55 0.81 -21.58
N ILE A 55 -17.87 1.01 -21.72
CA ILE A 55 -18.89 0.31 -20.92
C ILE A 55 -18.80 -1.21 -21.21
N PRO A 56 -17.93 -1.98 -20.51
CA PRO A 56 -18.35 -2.99 -19.53
C PRO A 56 -17.27 -3.29 -18.45
N LEU A 57 -16.62 -2.29 -17.83
CA LEU A 57 -15.57 -2.52 -16.80
C LEU A 57 -16.05 -2.51 -15.34
N PHE A 58 -17.31 -2.14 -15.10
CA PHE A 58 -17.94 -2.18 -13.77
C PHE A 58 -17.74 -3.52 -13.02
N PRO A 59 -17.85 -4.70 -13.68
CA PRO A 59 -17.66 -5.98 -13.01
C PRO A 59 -16.25 -6.18 -12.47
N LYS A 60 -15.20 -5.82 -13.23
CA LYS A 60 -13.80 -5.98 -12.81
C LYS A 60 -13.39 -5.01 -11.71
N LEU A 61 -13.90 -3.77 -11.74
CA LEU A 61 -13.64 -2.80 -10.68
C LEU A 61 -14.30 -3.24 -9.37
N MET A 62 -15.52 -3.74 -9.41
CA MET A 62 -16.20 -4.31 -8.23
C MET A 62 -15.47 -5.52 -7.66
N GLU A 63 -14.83 -6.35 -8.49
CA GLU A 63 -13.99 -7.47 -8.05
C GLU A 63 -12.73 -7.00 -7.30
N VAL A 64 -12.00 -6.03 -7.85
CA VAL A 64 -10.79 -5.47 -7.21
C VAL A 64 -11.12 -4.67 -5.96
N VAL A 65 -12.20 -3.87 -6.00
CA VAL A 65 -12.70 -3.14 -4.82
C VAL A 65 -13.17 -4.10 -3.74
N GLY A 66 -13.85 -5.21 -4.10
CA GLY A 66 -14.24 -6.25 -3.16
C GLY A 66 -13.05 -6.96 -2.50
N LEU A 67 -12.01 -7.27 -3.28
CA LEU A 67 -10.75 -7.84 -2.76
C LEU A 67 -10.00 -6.84 -1.86
N GLY A 68 -9.90 -5.58 -2.27
CA GLY A 68 -9.28 -4.52 -1.49
C GLY A 68 -10.03 -4.23 -0.19
N TYR A 69 -11.37 -4.17 -0.24
CA TYR A 69 -12.21 -3.99 0.94
C TYR A 69 -12.09 -5.17 1.89
N THR A 70 -12.00 -6.40 1.40
CA THR A 70 -11.76 -7.57 2.25
C THR A 70 -10.42 -7.47 2.95
N PHE A 71 -9.34 -7.10 2.25
CA PHE A 71 -8.01 -6.95 2.85
C PHE A 71 -7.94 -5.80 3.88
N TRP A 72 -8.56 -4.66 3.57
CA TRP A 72 -8.69 -3.52 4.48
C TRP A 72 -9.58 -3.86 5.67
N PHE A 73 -10.73 -4.50 5.46
CA PHE A 73 -11.64 -4.96 6.51
C PHE A 73 -10.93 -5.97 7.42
N THR A 74 -10.25 -6.96 6.85
CA THR A 74 -9.49 -7.93 7.63
C THR A 74 -8.39 -7.25 8.44
N THR A 75 -7.63 -6.33 7.86
CA THR A 75 -6.55 -5.65 8.59
C THR A 75 -7.08 -4.66 9.63
N ARG A 76 -8.13 -3.90 9.30
CA ARG A 76 -8.75 -2.89 10.17
C ARG A 76 -9.60 -3.52 11.29
N TYR A 77 -10.25 -4.65 11.05
CA TYR A 77 -11.16 -5.30 12.01
C TYR A 77 -10.56 -6.55 12.69
N LEU A 78 -9.65 -7.31 12.06
CA LEU A 78 -8.97 -8.46 12.69
C LEU A 78 -7.57 -8.14 13.26
N LEU A 79 -6.81 -7.20 12.67
CA LEU A 79 -5.44 -6.87 13.11
C LEU A 79 -5.36 -5.67 14.09
N PHE A 80 -6.32 -4.74 14.08
CA PHE A 80 -6.43 -3.69 15.10
C PHE A 80 -7.06 -4.22 16.41
N LYS A 81 -6.26 -5.05 17.09
CA LYS A 81 -6.06 -5.24 18.54
C LYS A 81 -7.07 -4.65 19.55
N LYS A 82 -8.36 -4.94 19.42
CA LYS A 82 -9.28 -4.97 20.58
C LYS A 82 -10.10 -6.24 20.72
N ASN A 83 -10.13 -7.10 19.69
CA ASN A 83 -11.00 -8.27 19.67
C ASN A 83 -10.25 -9.62 19.74
N ARG A 84 -8.91 -9.64 19.79
CA ARG A 84 -8.15 -10.92 19.85
C ARG A 84 -8.35 -11.65 21.18
N GLU A 85 -8.49 -10.94 22.29
CA GLU A 85 -8.68 -11.57 23.60
C GLU A 85 -10.14 -11.99 23.82
N GLU A 86 -11.12 -11.15 23.46
CA GLU A 86 -12.54 -11.49 23.60
C GLU A 86 -13.03 -12.54 22.58
N LEU A 87 -12.53 -12.52 21.35
CA LEU A 87 -12.97 -13.46 20.32
C LEU A 87 -12.29 -14.82 20.47
N VAL A 88 -11.04 -14.89 20.94
CA VAL A 88 -10.41 -16.17 21.30
C VAL A 88 -11.10 -16.77 22.53
N ALA A 89 -11.42 -15.96 23.54
CA ALA A 89 -12.19 -16.44 24.70
C ALA A 89 -13.58 -16.94 24.30
N LYS A 90 -14.32 -16.22 23.43
CA LYS A 90 -15.61 -16.68 22.91
C LYS A 90 -15.49 -17.91 22.01
N ILE A 91 -14.44 -18.02 21.19
CA ILE A 91 -14.20 -19.21 20.38
C ILE A 91 -13.81 -20.40 21.26
N GLU A 92 -13.07 -20.20 22.34
CA GLU A 92 -12.72 -21.23 23.31
C GLU A 92 -13.94 -21.66 24.13
N GLU A 93 -14.78 -20.72 24.55
CA GLU A 93 -16.06 -20.99 25.21
C GLU A 93 -17.02 -21.74 24.27
N LEU A 94 -17.19 -21.28 23.03
CA LEU A 94 -18.01 -21.95 22.02
C LEU A 94 -17.41 -23.31 21.62
N LYS A 95 -16.08 -23.43 21.57
CA LYS A 95 -15.38 -24.71 21.32
C LYS A 95 -15.58 -25.67 22.48
N GLN A 96 -15.51 -25.22 23.73
CA GLN A 96 -15.84 -26.06 24.89
C GLN A 96 -17.32 -26.46 24.90
N GLN A 97 -18.21 -25.54 24.52
CA GLN A 97 -19.65 -25.77 24.51
C GLN A 97 -20.10 -26.68 23.35
N VAL A 98 -19.42 -26.62 22.19
CA VAL A 98 -19.70 -27.44 20.99
C VAL A 98 -18.95 -28.76 21.00
N LEU A 99 -17.69 -28.79 21.47
CA LEU A 99 -16.92 -30.04 21.56
C LEU A 99 -17.23 -30.84 22.83
N GLY A 100 -17.85 -30.20 23.83
CA GLY A 100 -18.39 -30.88 24.99
C GLY A 100 -17.32 -31.47 25.89
N THR A 101 -17.59 -31.38 27.19
CA THR A 101 -17.05 -32.30 28.20
C THR A 101 -17.22 -33.74 27.70
N LYS A 102 -16.14 -34.34 27.16
CA LYS A 102 -15.94 -35.78 27.31
C LYS A 102 -15.43 -35.97 28.73
N ASP A 103 -16.39 -35.91 29.64
CA ASP A 103 -16.24 -36.49 30.97
C ASP A 103 -16.31 -38.00 30.76
N ASP A 104 -15.16 -38.65 30.83
CA ASP A 104 -14.94 -40.03 31.29
C ASP A 104 -13.51 -40.11 31.85
#